data_AF-A0A955PK59-F1
#
_entry.id   AF-A0A955PK59-F1
#
_cell.length_a   1.000
_cell.length_b   1.000
_cell.length_c   1.000
_cell.angle_alpha   90.00
_cell.angle_beta   90.00
_cell.angle_gamma   90.00
#
_symmetry.space_group_name_H-M   'P 1'
#
loop_
_entity.id
_entity.type
_entity.pdbx_description
1 polymer ?
#
loop_
_entity_poly.entity_id
_entity_poly.type
_entity_poly.pdbx_seq_one_letter_code
_entity_poly.pdbx_strand_id
1 'polypeptide(L)'
;MIQNILLVSVFLTFASSAIAQIAEEEKDIIVERVFGREHPGIYKHPASITELENGDLYIAYYGGSGEYEDDTAVYGSRLKQGETEWSFPEVIADAPGRGEGNPVVWQAPDGVVWLFYVN
;
A
#
# COMPACT_ATOMS: atom_id res chain seq x y z
N MET A 1 -21.90 62.26 48.43
CA MET A 1 -23.33 61.91 48.40
C MET A 1 -23.77 62.05 46.95
N ILE A 2 -24.41 61.01 46.37
CA ILE A 2 -24.98 60.95 45.01
C ILE A 2 -23.87 60.79 43.92
N GLN A 3 -23.85 59.81 43.00
CA GLN A 3 -24.90 59.03 42.31
C GLN A 3 -24.32 57.68 41.82
N ASN A 4 -24.98 56.56 42.15
CA ASN A 4 -24.75 55.26 41.49
C ASN A 4 -25.65 55.20 40.25
N ILE A 5 -25.06 55.14 39.06
CA ILE A 5 -25.79 54.81 37.82
C ILE A 5 -25.66 53.30 37.59
N LEU A 6 -26.79 52.60 37.72
CA LEU A 6 -26.95 51.24 37.20
C LEU A 6 -26.78 51.27 35.68
N LEU A 7 -25.81 50.52 35.16
CA LEU A 7 -25.78 50.10 33.77
C LEU A 7 -26.10 48.60 33.75
N VAL A 8 -27.31 48.28 33.29
CA VAL A 8 -27.73 46.94 32.92
C VAL A 8 -26.97 46.57 31.65
N SER A 9 -25.88 45.82 31.79
CA SER A 9 -25.17 45.26 30.65
C SER A 9 -25.91 44.02 30.17
N VAL A 10 -26.49 44.13 28.99
CA VAL A 10 -27.13 43.06 28.22
C VAL A 10 -26.12 41.94 27.98
N PHE A 11 -26.43 40.72 28.43
CA PHE A 11 -25.68 39.52 28.09
C PHE A 11 -25.96 39.17 26.61
N LEU A 12 -25.01 39.44 25.71
CA LEU A 12 -24.95 38.78 24.41
C LEU A 12 -24.35 37.38 24.61
N THR A 13 -25.19 36.36 24.57
CA THR A 13 -24.75 34.96 24.44
C THR A 13 -24.14 34.75 23.06
N PHE A 14 -22.80 34.70 22.99
CA PHE A 14 -22.11 34.12 21.83
C PHE A 14 -22.14 32.60 21.95
N ALA A 15 -23.17 31.97 21.38
CA ALA A 15 -23.08 30.56 21.02
C ALA A 15 -22.20 30.47 19.76
N SER A 16 -20.88 30.36 19.94
CA SER A 16 -20.01 29.93 18.85
C SER A 16 -20.32 28.46 18.61
N SER A 17 -21.23 28.20 17.68
CA SER A 17 -21.38 26.89 17.07
C SER A 17 -20.03 26.57 16.43
N ALA A 18 -19.27 25.69 17.07
CA ALA A 18 -18.09 25.07 16.48
C ALA A 18 -18.57 24.32 15.24
N ILE A 19 -18.42 24.95 14.08
CA ILE A 19 -18.50 24.24 12.81
C ILE A 19 -17.24 23.39 12.82
N ALA A 20 -17.40 22.10 13.11
CA ALA A 20 -16.35 21.12 12.86
C ALA A 20 -16.07 21.19 11.36
N GLN A 21 -14.94 21.80 11.00
CA GLN A 21 -14.44 21.78 9.64
C GLN A 21 -14.03 20.34 9.36
N ILE A 22 -14.92 19.55 8.76
CA ILE A 22 -14.56 18.25 8.22
C ILE A 22 -13.72 18.59 6.99
N ALA A 23 -12.39 18.46 7.10
CA ALA A 23 -11.54 18.49 5.94
C ALA A 23 -11.94 17.31 5.05
N GLU A 24 -12.37 17.59 3.82
CA GLU A 24 -12.44 16.57 2.79
C GLU A 24 -11.00 16.10 2.56
N GLU A 25 -10.70 14.88 3.01
CA GLU A 25 -9.49 14.19 2.63
C GLU A 25 -9.64 13.82 1.15
N GLU A 26 -9.07 14.65 0.27
CA GLU A 26 -8.93 14.35 -1.15
C GLU A 26 -8.02 13.12 -1.25
N LYS A 27 -8.63 11.95 -1.34
CA LYS A 27 -7.90 10.69 -1.53
C LYS A 27 -7.41 10.63 -2.96
N ASP A 28 -6.24 11.19 -3.19
CA ASP A 28 -5.54 11.06 -4.45
C ASP A 28 -5.28 9.58 -4.75
N ILE A 29 -5.76 9.12 -5.91
CA ILE A 29 -5.41 7.80 -6.42
C ILE A 29 -3.98 7.90 -6.97
N ILE A 30 -3.04 7.28 -6.25
CA ILE A 30 -1.65 7.18 -6.70
C ILE A 30 -1.55 6.02 -7.70
N VAL A 31 -1.05 6.30 -8.89
CA VAL A 31 -0.75 5.30 -9.92
C VAL A 31 0.73 5.32 -10.19
N GLU A 32 1.40 4.23 -9.83
CA GLU A 32 2.84 4.05 -10.05
C GLU A 32 3.10 2.79 -10.86
N ARG A 33 4.04 2.89 -11.81
CA ARG A 33 4.58 1.71 -12.49
C ARG A 33 5.75 1.17 -11.67
N VAL A 34 5.55 0.04 -11.02
CA VAL A 34 6.59 -0.67 -10.25
C VAL A 34 7.65 -1.30 -11.18
N PHE A 35 7.22 -2.18 -12.09
CA PHE A 35 8.11 -2.82 -13.08
C PHE A 35 7.45 -2.85 -14.45
N GLY A 36 8.18 -2.44 -15.50
CA GLY A 36 7.75 -2.71 -16.87
C GLY A 36 8.37 -3.95 -17.46
N ARG A 37 8.39 -4.03 -18.80
CA ARG A 37 8.83 -5.21 -19.57
C ARG A 37 10.30 -5.57 -19.38
N GLU A 38 11.09 -4.65 -18.85
CA GLU A 38 12.53 -4.77 -18.60
C GLU A 38 12.91 -5.80 -17.52
N HIS A 39 12.07 -6.00 -16.50
CA HIS A 39 12.37 -6.89 -15.39
C HIS A 39 11.16 -7.70 -14.99
N PRO A 40 11.29 -8.98 -14.67
CA PRO A 40 12.35 -9.92 -15.05
C PRO A 40 12.07 -10.58 -16.41
N GLY A 41 10.93 -10.26 -17.04
CA GLY A 41 10.51 -10.82 -18.31
C GLY A 41 9.42 -9.99 -18.99
N ILE A 42 9.12 -10.35 -20.24
CA ILE A 42 8.16 -9.64 -21.08
C ILE A 42 6.70 -9.81 -20.63
N TYR A 43 6.42 -10.87 -19.88
CA TYR A 43 5.11 -11.21 -19.33
C TYR A 43 5.12 -11.11 -17.80
N LYS A 44 4.01 -10.60 -17.24
CA LYS A 44 3.74 -10.53 -15.80
C LYS A 44 2.24 -10.67 -15.58
N HIS A 45 1.85 -11.59 -14.72
CA HIS A 45 0.46 -11.79 -14.31
C HIS A 45 0.45 -12.73 -13.12
N PRO A 46 -0.64 -12.79 -12.33
CA PRO A 46 -1.11 -11.62 -11.62
C PRO A 46 -0.05 -11.14 -10.59
N ALA A 47 -0.24 -9.93 -10.08
CA ALA A 47 0.53 -9.41 -8.96
C ALA A 47 -0.30 -9.48 -7.65
N SER A 48 0.39 -9.64 -6.53
CA SER A 48 -0.11 -9.55 -5.17
C SER A 48 0.78 -8.61 -4.39
N ILE A 49 0.19 -7.76 -3.54
CA ILE A 49 0.89 -6.80 -2.71
C ILE A 49 0.35 -6.86 -1.29
N THR A 50 1.23 -6.74 -0.30
CA THR A 50 0.86 -6.57 1.11
C THR A 50 1.69 -5.46 1.74
N GLU A 51 1.08 -4.68 2.60
CA GLU A 51 1.82 -3.89 3.59
C GLU A 51 2.26 -4.82 4.72
N LEU A 52 3.50 -4.67 5.17
CA LEU A 52 4.09 -5.40 6.28
C LEU A 52 3.95 -4.59 7.57
N GLU A 53 4.02 -5.24 8.72
CA GLU A 53 3.95 -4.62 10.05
C GLU A 53 5.00 -3.53 10.27
N ASN A 54 6.13 -3.61 9.56
CA ASN A 54 7.18 -2.60 9.63
C ASN A 54 6.94 -1.40 8.67
N GLY A 55 5.79 -1.35 7.99
CA GLY A 55 5.37 -0.29 7.08
C GLY A 55 5.92 -0.41 5.65
N ASP A 56 6.66 -1.48 5.36
CA ASP A 56 7.14 -1.74 4.00
C ASP A 56 6.01 -2.31 3.14
N LEU A 57 6.03 -2.02 1.85
CA LEU A 57 5.22 -2.76 0.88
C LEU A 57 6.05 -3.89 0.28
N TYR A 58 5.46 -5.08 0.20
CA TYR A 58 6.06 -6.22 -0.48
C TYR A 58 5.13 -6.67 -1.61
N ILE A 59 5.68 -6.75 -2.83
CA ILE A 59 4.97 -7.22 -4.01
C ILE A 59 5.53 -8.56 -4.47
N ALA A 60 4.65 -9.45 -4.90
CA ALA A 60 4.98 -10.68 -5.60
C ALA A 60 4.21 -10.76 -6.92
N TYR A 61 4.84 -11.27 -7.97
CA TYR A 61 4.20 -11.52 -9.27
C TYR A 61 4.95 -12.64 -9.99
N TYR A 62 4.29 -13.41 -10.85
CA TYR A 62 5.03 -14.34 -11.70
C TYR A 62 5.32 -13.72 -13.07
N GLY A 63 6.42 -14.16 -13.68
CA GLY A 63 6.85 -13.69 -14.98
C GLY A 63 7.69 -14.74 -15.70
N GLY A 64 7.70 -14.66 -17.03
CA GLY A 64 8.36 -15.60 -17.93
C GLY A 64 8.07 -15.24 -19.37
N SER A 65 8.08 -16.24 -20.27
CA SER A 65 7.74 -16.05 -21.68
C SER A 65 6.24 -15.86 -21.93
N GLY A 66 5.38 -16.42 -21.07
CA GLY A 66 3.92 -16.40 -21.23
C GLY A 66 3.15 -16.81 -19.97
N GLU A 67 1.84 -16.99 -20.12
CA GLU A 67 0.95 -17.40 -19.04
C GLU A 67 1.15 -18.89 -18.70
N TYR A 68 1.71 -19.18 -17.52
CA TYR A 68 2.02 -20.54 -17.03
C TYR A 68 2.95 -21.36 -17.94
N GLU A 69 3.81 -20.70 -18.70
CA GLU A 69 4.86 -21.38 -19.47
C GLU A 69 5.91 -22.01 -18.53
N ASP A 70 6.62 -23.03 -19.00
CA ASP A 70 7.59 -23.79 -18.18
C ASP A 70 8.75 -22.93 -17.64
N ASP A 71 8.94 -21.72 -18.18
CA ASP A 71 9.96 -20.75 -17.77
C ASP A 71 9.43 -19.66 -16.83
N THR A 72 8.19 -19.76 -16.34
CA THR A 72 7.66 -18.80 -15.37
C THR A 72 8.19 -19.06 -13.97
N ALA A 73 8.62 -17.99 -13.30
CA ALA A 73 9.03 -17.98 -11.90
C ALA A 73 8.26 -16.91 -11.12
N VAL A 74 8.15 -17.06 -9.80
CA VAL A 74 7.63 -16.00 -8.92
C VAL A 74 8.76 -15.08 -8.50
N TYR A 75 8.52 -13.79 -8.62
CA TYR A 75 9.44 -12.73 -8.23
C TYR A 75 8.89 -11.89 -7.10
N GLY A 76 9.77 -11.45 -6.21
CA GLY A 76 9.48 -10.58 -5.07
C GLY A 76 10.25 -9.27 -5.14
N SER A 77 9.63 -8.18 -4.70
CA SER A 77 10.28 -6.88 -4.53
C SER A 77 9.69 -6.14 -3.34
N ARG A 78 10.48 -5.24 -2.75
CA ARG A 78 10.15 -4.51 -1.54
C ARG A 78 10.33 -3.01 -1.74
N LEU A 79 9.34 -2.24 -1.32
CA LEU A 79 9.45 -0.81 -1.09
C LEU A 79 9.54 -0.60 0.42
N LYS A 80 10.67 -0.08 0.90
CA LYS A 80 10.81 0.20 2.33
C LYS A 80 10.01 1.43 2.73
N GLN A 81 9.53 1.45 3.96
CA GLN A 81 8.79 2.57 4.52
C GLN A 81 9.60 3.87 4.37
N GLY A 82 9.01 4.86 3.69
CA GLY A 82 9.62 6.17 3.45
C GLY A 82 10.58 6.24 2.26
N GLU A 83 10.84 5.13 1.57
CA GLU A 83 11.55 5.13 0.29
C GLU A 83 10.58 5.33 -0.88
N THR A 84 11.12 5.70 -2.04
CA THR A 84 10.37 5.92 -3.29
C THR A 84 10.78 4.97 -4.40
N GLU A 85 11.71 4.05 -4.13
CA GLU A 85 12.27 3.12 -5.10
C GLU A 85 12.08 1.69 -4.61
N TRP A 86 11.56 0.84 -5.50
CA TRP A 86 11.43 -0.59 -5.24
C TRP A 86 12.78 -1.28 -5.37
N SER A 87 13.03 -2.29 -4.52
CA SER A 87 14.20 -3.16 -4.68
C SER A 87 14.15 -3.87 -6.02
N PHE A 88 15.32 -4.24 -6.55
CA PHE A 88 15.39 -5.10 -7.73
C PHE A 88 14.58 -6.40 -7.48
N PRO A 89 13.79 -6.89 -8.46
CA PRO A 89 12.97 -8.07 -8.25
C PRO A 89 13.84 -9.32 -8.22
N GLU A 90 13.64 -10.16 -7.21
CA GLU A 90 14.39 -11.40 -7.00
C GLU A 90 13.47 -12.61 -7.19
N VAL A 91 14.00 -13.72 -7.71
CA VAL A 91 13.26 -14.98 -7.78
C VAL A 91 13.05 -15.52 -6.36
N ILE A 92 11.78 -15.76 -6.00
CA ILE A 92 11.39 -16.30 -4.69
C ILE A 92 10.69 -17.66 -4.77
N ALA A 93 10.31 -18.10 -5.98
CA ALA A 93 9.95 -19.49 -6.28
C ALA A 93 10.23 -19.81 -7.77
N ASP A 94 10.84 -20.97 -8.03
CA ASP A 94 11.18 -21.47 -9.37
C ASP A 94 11.43 -22.99 -9.29
N ALA A 95 10.40 -23.78 -9.59
CA ALA A 95 10.50 -25.24 -9.62
C ALA A 95 11.10 -25.72 -10.95
N PRO A 96 12.08 -26.63 -10.93
CA PRO A 96 12.72 -27.12 -12.15
C PRO A 96 11.74 -27.75 -13.14
N GLY A 97 11.63 -27.15 -14.33
CA GLY A 97 10.84 -27.66 -15.45
C GLY A 97 9.32 -27.57 -15.23
N ARG A 98 8.86 -26.65 -14.39
CA ARG A 98 7.45 -26.36 -14.17
C ARG A 98 7.25 -24.87 -13.95
N GLY A 99 6.35 -24.29 -14.72
CA GLY A 99 5.98 -22.88 -14.57
C GLY A 99 5.31 -22.58 -13.25
N GLU A 100 5.70 -21.46 -12.64
CA GLU A 100 5.05 -20.91 -11.45
C GLU A 100 3.95 -19.91 -11.79
N GLY A 101 2.95 -19.82 -10.90
CA GLY A 101 1.71 -19.10 -11.12
C GLY A 101 1.10 -18.47 -9.86
N ASN A 102 0.28 -17.44 -10.06
CA ASN A 102 -0.65 -16.84 -9.10
C ASN A 102 -0.13 -16.67 -7.67
N PRO A 103 0.94 -15.88 -7.46
CA PRO A 103 1.45 -15.66 -6.11
C PRO A 103 0.47 -14.84 -5.27
N VAL A 104 0.38 -15.19 -4.00
CA VAL A 104 -0.27 -14.43 -2.94
C VAL A 104 0.74 -14.27 -1.81
N VAL A 105 1.04 -13.02 -1.47
CA VAL A 105 1.88 -12.68 -0.32
C VAL A 105 0.99 -12.24 0.85
N TRP A 106 1.31 -12.74 2.04
CA TRP A 106 0.59 -12.38 3.26
C TRP A 106 1.52 -12.45 4.47
N GLN A 107 1.45 -11.46 5.35
CA GLN A 107 2.14 -11.53 6.64
C GLN A 107 1.20 -12.06 7.73
N ALA A 108 1.65 -13.11 8.40
CA ALA A 108 0.95 -13.70 9.53
C ALA A 108 1.05 -12.84 10.79
N PRO A 109 0.12 -13.00 11.75
CA PRO A 109 0.14 -12.23 13.02
C PRO A 109 1.37 -12.47 13.90
N ASP A 110 2.18 -13.50 13.61
CA ASP A 110 3.47 -13.75 14.27
C ASP A 110 4.66 -13.09 13.54
N GLY A 111 4.37 -12.27 12.52
CA GLY A 111 5.34 -11.53 11.73
C GLY A 111 5.93 -12.30 10.55
N VAL A 112 5.64 -13.60 10.39
CA VAL A 112 6.16 -14.40 9.28
C VAL A 112 5.49 -14.01 7.96
N VAL A 113 6.29 -13.75 6.91
CA VAL A 113 5.78 -13.48 5.57
C VAL A 113 5.67 -14.80 4.80
N TRP A 114 4.45 -15.13 4.39
CA TRP A 114 4.11 -16.31 3.62
C TRP A 114 3.94 -15.98 2.14
N LEU A 115 4.44 -16.89 1.31
CA LEU A 115 4.16 -16.95 -0.11
C LEU A 115 3.31 -18.19 -0.40
N PHE A 116 2.16 -18.00 -1.03
CA PHE A 116 1.35 -19.05 -1.62
C PHE A 116 1.40 -18.89 -3.14
N TYR A 117 1.54 -19.98 -3.89
CA TYR A 117 1.62 -19.94 -5.35
C TYR A 117 1.19 -21.27 -5.95
N VAL A 118 0.99 -21.30 -7.26
CA VAL A 118 0.61 -22.46 -8.06
C VAL A 118 1.83 -22.96 -8.83
N ASN A 119 2.02 -24.28 -8.84
CA ASN A 119 2.99 -25.01 -9.65
C ASN A 119 2.32 -26.19 -10.36
#